data_AF-A0A1G0NDD7-F1
#
_entry.id   AF-A0A1G0NDD7-F1
#
_cell.length_a   1.000
_cell.length_b   1.000
_cell.length_c   1.000
_cell.angle_alpha   90.00
_cell.angle_beta   90.00
_cell.angle_gamma   90.00
#
_symmetry.space_group_name_H-M   'P 1'
#
loop_
_entity.id
_entity.type
_entity.pdbx_description
1 polymer ?
#
loop_
_entity_poly.entity_id
_entity_poly.type
_entity_poly.pdbx_seq_one_letter_code
_entity_poly.pdbx_strand_id
1 'polypeptide(L)'
;MVWGVLAFSAHAHADLYKWTDAQGKVHYTDQPPTLNSQTIKPSSAGQGETTSKAKQSLDARDQAYQKRSKEAKDARDKAEKEAEQARIARENCDKARKNLSTLQNASTPRIYTTNAAGQRVYMDDSARESALASSQKSVTQFCK
;
A
#
# COMPACT_ATOMS: atom_id res chain seq x y z
N MET A 1 -14.51 -14.33 -70.98
CA MET A 1 -13.81 -15.42 -70.29
C MET A 1 -12.46 -14.87 -69.84
N VAL A 2 -12.35 -14.37 -68.61
CA VAL A 2 -11.10 -13.85 -68.01
C VAL A 2 -11.16 -14.22 -66.53
N TRP A 3 -10.64 -15.40 -66.18
CA TRP A 3 -9.37 -15.62 -65.49
C TRP A 3 -9.40 -15.13 -64.03
N GLY A 4 -9.79 -16.05 -63.14
CA GLY A 4 -9.67 -15.90 -61.70
C GLY A 4 -8.22 -16.08 -61.27
N VAL A 5 -7.72 -15.12 -60.48
CA VAL A 5 -6.41 -15.18 -59.85
C VAL A 5 -6.53 -16.04 -58.58
N LEU A 6 -5.93 -17.23 -58.60
CA LEU A 6 -5.69 -18.04 -57.41
C LEU A 6 -4.46 -17.49 -56.67
N ALA A 7 -4.67 -16.91 -55.48
CA ALA A 7 -3.58 -16.53 -54.58
C ALA A 7 -3.03 -17.78 -53.88
N PHE A 8 -1.80 -18.17 -54.22
CA PHE A 8 -1.10 -19.28 -53.56
C PHE A 8 -0.40 -18.73 -52.31
N SER A 9 -0.88 -19.13 -51.12
CA SER A 9 -0.21 -18.80 -49.85
C SER A 9 0.91 -19.81 -49.61
N ALA A 10 2.15 -19.41 -49.90
CA ALA A 10 3.32 -20.23 -49.59
C ALA A 10 3.53 -20.28 -48.06
N HIS A 11 3.37 -21.47 -47.47
CA HIS A 11 3.81 -21.72 -46.09
C HIS A 11 5.34 -21.74 -46.07
N ALA A 12 5.95 -20.72 -45.48
CA ALA A 12 7.39 -20.69 -45.25
C ALA A 12 7.74 -21.63 -44.08
N HIS A 13 8.28 -22.80 -44.39
CA HIS A 13 8.96 -23.65 -43.43
C HIS A 13 10.44 -23.21 -43.37
N ALA A 14 10.90 -22.75 -42.21
CA ALA A 14 12.30 -22.38 -41.97
C ALA A 14 12.98 -23.47 -41.14
N ASP A 15 13.82 -24.28 -41.79
CA ASP A 15 14.64 -25.32 -41.15
C ASP A 15 16.11 -24.89 -41.16
N LEU A 16 16.79 -24.93 -40.00
CA LEU A 16 18.20 -24.55 -39.89
C LEU A 16 19.09 -25.78 -40.05
N TYR A 17 20.02 -25.76 -41.00
CA TYR A 17 20.93 -26.88 -41.30
C TYR A 17 22.37 -26.52 -40.96
N LYS A 18 23.12 -27.51 -40.48
CA LYS A 18 24.58 -27.40 -40.25
C LYS A 18 25.33 -28.47 -41.01
N TRP A 19 26.46 -28.07 -41.61
CA TRP A 19 27.42 -28.96 -42.25
C TRP A 19 28.85 -28.45 -42.04
N THR A 20 29.83 -29.33 -42.25
CA THR A 20 31.26 -28.98 -42.14
C THR A 20 31.91 -29.21 -43.50
N ASP A 21 32.66 -28.23 -44.01
CA ASP A 21 33.34 -28.35 -45.31
C ASP A 21 34.62 -29.20 -45.24
N ALA A 22 35.22 -29.46 -46.39
CA ALA A 22 36.43 -30.29 -46.50
C ALA A 22 37.65 -29.70 -45.78
N GLN A 23 37.61 -28.41 -45.47
CA GLN A 23 38.61 -27.64 -44.74
C GLN A 23 38.31 -27.60 -43.23
N GLY A 24 37.25 -28.27 -42.77
CA GLY A 24 36.88 -28.36 -41.36
C GLY A 24 36.08 -27.17 -40.83
N LYS A 25 35.63 -26.25 -41.70
CA LYS A 25 34.84 -25.08 -41.29
C LYS A 25 33.36 -25.44 -41.21
N VAL A 26 32.73 -25.04 -40.11
CA VAL A 26 31.30 -25.27 -39.86
C VAL A 26 30.48 -24.13 -40.49
N HIS A 27 29.46 -24.50 -41.25
CA HIS A 27 28.53 -23.59 -41.92
C HIS A 27 27.08 -23.83 -41.45
N TYR A 28 26.28 -22.77 -41.43
CA TYR A 28 24.86 -22.77 -41.07
C TYR A 28 24.04 -22.15 -42.20
N THR A 29 22.93 -22.77 -42.60
CA THR A 29 22.08 -22.31 -43.72
C THR A 29 20.61 -22.64 -43.46
N ASP A 30 19.72 -21.76 -43.93
CA ASP A 30 18.26 -21.95 -43.87
C ASP A 30 17.71 -22.64 -45.13
N GLN A 31 18.58 -22.90 -46.12
CA GLN A 31 18.24 -23.60 -47.36
C GLN A 31 18.88 -25.00 -47.37
N PRO A 32 18.16 -26.07 -47.76
CA PRO A 32 18.67 -27.43 -47.71
C PRO A 32 19.95 -27.53 -48.53
N PRO A 33 21.10 -27.86 -47.91
CA PRO A 33 22.37 -27.89 -48.62
C PRO A 33 22.45 -29.13 -49.52
N THR A 34 23.18 -29.02 -50.63
CA THR A 34 23.43 -30.12 -51.59
C THR A 34 24.38 -31.21 -51.05
N LEU A 35 24.87 -31.04 -49.83
CA LEU A 35 25.82 -31.90 -49.13
C LEU A 35 25.17 -32.54 -47.90
N ASN A 36 25.71 -33.68 -47.45
CA ASN A 36 25.28 -34.39 -46.24
C ASN A 36 25.26 -33.43 -45.03
N SER A 37 24.07 -32.98 -44.65
CA SER A 37 23.86 -32.02 -43.56
C SER A 37 22.96 -32.59 -42.49
N GLN A 38 23.09 -32.03 -41.28
CA GLN A 38 22.23 -32.37 -40.16
C GLN A 38 21.26 -31.21 -39.91
N THR A 39 19.98 -31.51 -39.86
CA THR A 39 18.95 -30.56 -39.43
C THR A 39 19.16 -30.26 -37.94
N ILE A 40 19.32 -28.98 -37.61
CA ILE A 40 19.36 -28.52 -36.22
C ILE A 40 17.93 -28.35 -35.75
N LYS A 41 17.50 -29.23 -34.84
CA LYS A 41 16.28 -29.00 -34.08
C LYS A 41 16.61 -28.08 -32.91
N PRO A 42 15.89 -26.95 -32.72
CA PRO A 42 16.05 -26.15 -31.52
C PRO A 42 15.77 -27.03 -30.30
N SER A 43 16.75 -27.14 -29.40
CA SER A 43 16.61 -27.95 -28.19
C SER A 43 15.67 -27.24 -27.22
N SER A 44 14.56 -27.88 -26.87
CA SER A 44 13.68 -27.46 -25.77
C SER A 44 14.25 -27.84 -24.39
N ALA A 45 15.35 -28.59 -24.35
CA ALA A 45 15.98 -29.00 -23.10
C ALA A 45 16.51 -27.77 -22.34
N GLY A 46 15.94 -27.50 -21.17
CA GLY A 46 16.32 -26.38 -20.28
C GLY A 46 15.40 -25.15 -20.34
N GLN A 47 14.51 -25.01 -21.34
CA GLN A 47 13.53 -23.91 -21.38
C GLN A 47 12.46 -24.03 -20.28
N GLY A 48 12.04 -25.26 -19.95
CA GLY A 48 11.12 -25.51 -18.85
C GLY A 48 11.71 -25.16 -17.48
N GLU A 49 12.99 -25.48 -17.27
CA GLU A 49 13.69 -25.21 -16.00
C GLU A 49 13.97 -23.72 -15.80
N THR A 50 14.43 -23.03 -16.85
CA THR A 50 14.65 -21.57 -16.82
C THR A 50 13.34 -20.80 -16.61
N THR A 51 12.25 -21.20 -17.27
CA THR A 51 10.92 -20.60 -17.06
C THR A 51 10.39 -20.87 -15.64
N SER A 52 10.61 -22.07 -15.10
CA SER A 52 10.21 -22.41 -13.73
C SER A 52 10.95 -21.56 -12.69
N LYS A 53 12.27 -21.44 -12.80
CA LYS A 53 13.10 -20.59 -11.92
C LYS A 53 12.70 -19.11 -12.00
N ALA A 54 12.39 -18.61 -13.20
CA ALA A 54 11.91 -17.24 -13.37
C ALA A 54 10.57 -17.01 -12.67
N LYS A 55 9.61 -17.94 -12.79
CA LYS A 55 8.31 -17.86 -12.08
C LYS A 55 8.49 -17.88 -10.57
N GLN A 56 9.29 -18.81 -10.04
CA GLN A 56 9.60 -18.88 -8.61
C GLN A 56 10.23 -17.58 -8.08
N SER A 57 11.13 -16.97 -8.87
CA SER A 57 11.73 -15.68 -8.50
C SER A 57 10.71 -14.53 -8.50
N LEU A 58 9.75 -14.52 -9.42
CA LEU A 58 8.69 -13.51 -9.45
C LEU A 58 7.73 -13.70 -8.27
N ASP A 59 7.31 -14.93 -8.00
CA ASP A 59 6.44 -15.25 -6.86
C ASP A 59 7.07 -14.84 -5.53
N ALA A 60 8.37 -15.10 -5.34
CA ALA A 60 9.10 -14.68 -4.15
C ALA A 60 9.17 -13.14 -4.01
N ARG A 61 9.35 -12.42 -5.13
CA ARG A 61 9.36 -10.94 -5.14
C ARG A 61 7.98 -10.38 -4.82
N ASP A 62 6.93 -10.97 -5.37
CA ASP A 62 5.56 -10.55 -5.12
C ASP A 62 5.18 -10.79 -3.66
N GLN A 63 5.51 -11.96 -3.10
CA GLN A 63 5.31 -12.23 -1.67
C GLN A 63 6.06 -11.23 -0.78
N ALA A 64 7.31 -10.92 -1.11
CA ALA A 64 8.10 -9.93 -0.36
C ALA A 64 7.54 -8.50 -0.48
N TYR A 65 6.99 -8.14 -1.65
CA TYR A 65 6.31 -6.87 -1.85
C TYR A 65 5.01 -6.80 -1.04
N GLN A 66 4.17 -7.83 -1.11
CA GLN A 66 2.91 -7.87 -0.37
C GLN A 66 3.14 -7.83 1.14
N LYS A 67 4.15 -8.56 1.64
CA LYS A 67 4.55 -8.50 3.04
C LYS A 67 4.94 -7.08 3.46
N ARG A 68 5.84 -6.43 2.71
CA ARG A 68 6.26 -5.04 3.00
C ARG A 68 5.12 -4.05 2.90
N SER A 69 4.23 -4.20 1.91
CA SER A 69 3.06 -3.33 1.74
C SER A 69 2.12 -3.44 2.94
N LYS A 70 1.85 -4.67 3.40
CA LYS A 70 1.04 -4.91 4.60
C LYS A 70 1.70 -4.33 5.85
N GLU A 71 2.98 -4.59 6.07
CA GLU A 71 3.72 -4.05 7.22
C GLU A 71 3.74 -2.52 7.22
N ALA A 72 3.93 -1.89 6.06
CA ALA A 72 3.89 -0.44 5.92
C ALA A 72 2.49 0.13 6.21
N LYS A 73 1.43 -0.54 5.75
CA LYS A 73 0.06 -0.15 6.05
C LYS A 73 -0.26 -0.30 7.54
N ASP A 74 0.09 -1.44 8.15
CA ASP A 74 -0.14 -1.68 9.57
C ASP A 74 0.64 -0.67 10.43
N ALA A 75 1.87 -0.34 10.05
CA ALA A 75 2.67 0.69 10.71
C ALA A 75 2.05 2.09 10.58
N ARG A 76 1.57 2.46 9.38
CA ARG A 76 0.89 3.74 9.17
C ARG A 76 -0.41 3.83 9.96
N ASP A 77 -1.25 2.80 9.89
CA ASP A 77 -2.54 2.77 10.59
C ASP A 77 -2.33 2.80 12.12
N LYS A 78 -1.25 2.17 12.63
CA LYS A 78 -0.84 2.28 14.04
C LYS A 78 -0.40 3.71 14.39
N ALA A 79 0.47 4.31 13.57
CA ALA A 79 0.96 5.67 13.80
C ALA A 79 -0.19 6.71 13.75
N GLU A 80 -1.14 6.56 12.82
CA GLU A 80 -2.34 7.41 12.74
C GLU A 80 -3.21 7.27 13.99
N LYS A 81 -3.44 6.05 14.47
CA LYS A 81 -4.18 5.81 15.73
C LYS A 81 -3.47 6.44 16.93
N GLU A 82 -2.16 6.26 17.06
CA GLU A 82 -1.37 6.85 18.16
C GLU A 82 -1.38 8.38 18.11
N ALA A 83 -1.23 8.97 16.92
CA ALA A 83 -1.32 10.41 16.72
C ALA A 83 -2.70 10.96 17.10
N GLU A 84 -3.77 10.26 16.72
CA GLU A 84 -5.14 10.63 17.05
C GLU A 84 -5.42 10.52 18.55
N GLN A 85 -4.98 9.44 19.20
CA GLN A 85 -5.10 9.31 20.66
C GLN A 85 -4.32 10.42 21.38
N ALA A 86 -3.13 10.76 20.90
CA ALA A 86 -2.36 11.87 21.45
C ALA A 86 -3.03 13.23 21.24
N ARG A 87 -3.70 13.45 20.09
CA ARG A 87 -4.50 14.64 19.83
C ARG A 87 -5.68 14.75 20.80
N ILE A 88 -6.46 13.67 20.94
CA ILE A 88 -7.60 13.61 21.87
C ILE A 88 -7.13 13.86 23.32
N ALA A 89 -6.02 13.25 23.73
CA ALA A 89 -5.45 13.46 25.07
C ALA A 89 -5.10 14.93 25.32
N ARG A 90 -4.42 15.59 24.37
CA ARG A 90 -4.11 17.03 24.44
C ARG A 90 -5.38 17.88 24.53
N GLU A 91 -6.37 17.61 23.69
CA GLU A 91 -7.63 18.36 23.69
C GLU A 91 -8.41 18.21 24.99
N ASN A 92 -8.41 17.01 25.58
CA ASN A 92 -9.04 16.76 26.87
C ASN A 92 -8.32 17.53 27.99
N CYS A 93 -6.99 17.54 27.97
CA CYS A 93 -6.21 18.33 28.91
C CYS A 93 -6.49 19.84 28.76
N ASP A 94 -6.49 20.36 27.53
CA ASP A 94 -6.74 21.78 27.26
C ASP A 94 -8.14 22.20 27.72
N LYS A 95 -9.16 21.37 27.45
CA LYS A 95 -10.54 21.59 27.91
C LYS A 95 -10.60 21.58 29.44
N ALA A 96 -9.96 20.62 30.10
CA ALA A 96 -9.94 20.54 31.55
C ALA A 96 -9.28 21.78 32.18
N ARG A 97 -8.13 22.22 31.65
CA ARG A 97 -7.43 23.43 32.09
C ARG A 97 -8.27 24.69 31.88
N LYS A 98 -8.93 24.82 30.72
CA LYS A 98 -9.83 25.95 30.43
C LYS A 98 -11.00 25.99 31.40
N ASN A 99 -11.64 24.85 31.67
CA ASN A 99 -12.75 24.77 32.62
C ASN A 99 -12.32 25.20 34.02
N LEU A 100 -11.17 24.71 34.49
CA LEU A 100 -10.61 25.11 35.78
C LEU A 100 -10.33 26.62 35.82
N SER A 101 -9.69 27.16 34.77
CA SER A 101 -9.38 28.59 34.67
C SER A 101 -10.63 29.46 34.69
N THR A 102 -11.70 29.07 33.98
CA THR A 102 -12.99 29.78 33.96
C THR A 102 -13.60 29.84 35.35
N LEU A 103 -13.49 28.77 36.14
CA LEU A 103 -14.02 28.74 37.50
C LEU A 103 -13.15 29.52 38.49
N GLN A 104 -11.82 29.53 38.31
CA GLN A 104 -10.88 30.20 39.22
C GLN A 104 -10.79 31.71 39.00
N ASN A 105 -10.96 32.18 37.76
CA ASN A 105 -10.78 33.57 37.43
C ASN A 105 -11.95 34.43 37.95
N ALA A 106 -11.67 35.28 38.94
CA ALA A 106 -12.66 36.18 39.55
C ALA A 106 -13.19 37.26 38.58
N SER A 107 -12.51 37.50 37.46
CA SER A 107 -12.95 38.42 36.40
C SER A 107 -13.86 37.77 35.36
N THR A 108 -14.08 36.45 35.42
CA THR A 108 -15.00 35.76 34.51
C THR A 108 -16.47 36.03 34.95
N PRO A 109 -17.38 36.34 34.00
CA PRO A 109 -18.80 36.53 34.33
C PRO A 109 -19.39 35.34 35.09
N ARG A 110 -20.35 35.60 35.99
CA ARG A 110 -21.03 34.53 36.75
C ARG A 110 -21.66 33.52 35.79
N ILE A 111 -21.35 32.24 36.02
CA ILE A 111 -21.90 31.12 35.24
C ILE A 111 -23.39 31.01 35.55
N TYR A 112 -24.21 30.91 34.51
CA TYR A 112 -25.64 30.68 34.63
C TYR A 112 -26.11 29.63 33.64
N THR A 113 -27.19 28.96 33.99
CA THR A 113 -27.98 28.13 33.07
C THR A 113 -29.35 28.76 32.89
N THR A 114 -30.07 28.37 31.85
CA THR A 114 -31.46 28.80 31.63
C THR A 114 -32.37 27.64 32.04
N ASN A 115 -33.31 27.89 32.95
CA ASN A 115 -34.29 26.89 33.36
C ASN A 115 -35.40 26.73 32.32
N ALA A 116 -36.32 25.77 32.54
CA ALA A 116 -37.45 25.51 31.64
C ALA A 116 -38.40 26.72 31.46
N ALA A 117 -38.39 27.67 32.41
CA ALA A 117 -39.17 28.90 32.35
C ALA A 117 -38.44 30.04 31.59
N GLY A 118 -37.26 29.79 31.03
CA GLY A 118 -36.46 30.80 30.33
C GLY A 118 -35.69 31.75 31.26
N GLN A 119 -35.68 31.51 32.56
CA GLN A 119 -35.00 32.35 33.54
C GLN A 119 -33.56 31.89 33.76
N ARG A 120 -32.67 32.86 34.00
CA ARG A 120 -31.27 32.58 34.34
C ARG A 120 -31.17 32.10 35.79
N VAL A 121 -30.56 30.93 35.98
CA VAL A 121 -30.19 30.37 37.28
C VAL A 121 -28.67 30.44 37.39
N TYR A 122 -28.17 31.26 38.31
CA TYR A 122 -26.74 31.41 38.54
C TYR A 122 -26.20 30.25 39.38
N MET A 123 -24.96 29.86 39.11
CA MET A 123 -24.24 28.92 39.95
C MET A 123 -23.98 29.55 41.32
N ASP A 124 -24.40 28.86 42.39
CA ASP A 124 -24.11 29.26 43.77
C ASP A 124 -22.69 28.85 44.20
N ASP A 125 -22.28 29.30 45.39
CA ASP A 125 -20.92 29.09 45.90
C ASP A 125 -20.60 27.62 46.14
N SER A 126 -21.56 26.84 46.65
CA SER A 126 -21.40 25.39 46.90
C SER A 126 -21.23 24.62 45.59
N ALA A 127 -22.06 24.92 44.59
CA ALA A 127 -21.94 24.37 43.25
C ALA A 127 -20.61 24.74 42.60
N ARG A 128 -20.13 25.98 42.82
CA ARG A 128 -18.82 26.43 42.31
C ARG A 128 -17.66 25.69 42.97
N GLU A 129 -17.69 25.48 44.29
CA GLU A 129 -16.66 24.71 45.01
C GLU A 129 -16.61 23.25 44.51
N SER A 130 -17.77 22.62 44.34
CA SER A 130 -17.87 21.26 43.79
C SER A 130 -17.34 21.18 42.34
N ALA A 131 -17.68 22.17 41.51
CA ALA A 131 -17.19 22.28 40.14
C ALA A 131 -15.67 22.50 40.08
N LEU A 132 -15.12 23.30 40.99
CA LEU A 132 -13.67 23.51 41.12
C LEU A 132 -12.95 22.21 41.48
N ALA A 133 -13.42 21.49 42.51
CA ALA A 133 -12.85 20.21 42.93
C ALA A 133 -12.90 19.17 41.80
N SER A 134 -14.02 19.11 41.08
CA SER A 134 -14.20 18.22 39.93
C SER A 134 -13.27 18.59 38.77
N SER A 135 -13.14 19.89 38.46
CA SER A 135 -12.25 20.37 37.41
C SER A 135 -10.78 20.12 37.71
N GLN A 136 -10.35 20.25 38.97
CA GLN A 136 -9.01 19.87 39.41
C GLN A 136 -8.74 18.38 39.17
N LYS A 137 -9.69 17.51 39.54
CA LYS A 137 -9.59 16.06 39.24
C LYS A 137 -9.50 15.78 37.75
N SER A 138 -10.28 16.47 36.92
CA SER A 138 -10.21 16.33 35.47
C SER A 138 -8.85 16.75 34.92
N VAL A 139 -8.25 17.83 35.42
CA VAL A 139 -6.89 18.22 35.04
C VAL A 139 -5.90 17.12 35.40
N THR A 140 -5.93 16.62 36.64
CA THR A 140 -5.05 15.52 37.07
C THR A 140 -5.25 14.24 36.23
N GLN A 141 -6.47 13.95 35.81
CA GLN A 141 -6.79 12.77 35.02
C GLN A 141 -6.37 12.87 33.56
N PHE A 142 -6.60 14.02 32.92
CA PHE A 142 -6.43 14.21 31.47
C PHE A 142 -5.09 14.84 31.09
N CYS A 143 -4.44 15.57 32.01
CA CYS A 143 -3.14 16.20 31.80
C CYS A 143 -2.01 15.38 32.44
N LYS A 144 -1.89 14.10 32.06
CA LYS A 144 -0.77 13.26 32.46
C LYS A 144 0.48 13.54 31.64
#